data_AF-A0A931U3H5-F1
#
_entry.id   AF-A0A931U3H5-F1
#
_cell.length_a   1.000
_cell.length_b   1.000
_cell.length_c   1.000
_cell.angle_alpha   90.00
_cell.angle_beta   90.00
_cell.angle_gamma   90.00
#
_symmetry.space_group_name_H-M   'P 1'
#
loop_
_entity.id
_entity.type
_entity.pdbx_description
1 polymer ?
#
loop_
_entity_poly.entity_id
_entity_poly.type
_entity_poly.pdbx_seq_one_letter_code
_entity_poly.pdbx_strand_id
1 'polypeptide(L)'
;AVAAGFEVVNALQLDKVQLTFKGVKGDKGEEDVTNKDVILNLQKPLGRPINGFRLAPDAEAVVAEAILAHLGGGPPADERGLQALQGLAIRALLNQGYQVEVSWRSVSDTLRDLGCKQVDGRWYLPGEDVAGATFEIRDEASAIGWLRQVIEQQGPQRLGTLIPRFQEASAGVVIRKELRELLAENFVLDAPTNTWRLPTPQERERLNDAKALGQRREIRRWLAGKAGRHYDDVELAELALAAFGFGLHEAVLAIAPLVRAEALPDSTRNELDQVQVIARMKLEASREAGAVQLPML
;
A
#
# COMPACT_ATOMS: atom_id res chain seq x y z
N ALA A 1 25.03 6.68 -20.77
CA ALA A 1 25.53 7.88 -20.07
C ALA A 1 26.76 7.56 -19.21
N VAL A 2 26.65 6.67 -18.21
CA VAL A 2 27.76 6.31 -17.30
C VAL A 2 28.96 5.71 -18.02
N ALA A 3 28.75 4.77 -18.94
CA ALA A 3 29.81 4.22 -19.79
C ALA A 3 30.49 5.27 -20.69
N ALA A 4 29.86 6.43 -20.89
CA ALA A 4 30.38 7.55 -21.67
C ALA A 4 30.98 8.67 -20.78
N GLY A 5 31.08 8.46 -19.46
CA GLY A 5 31.71 9.39 -18.53
C GLY A 5 30.89 10.64 -18.18
N PHE A 6 29.57 10.58 -18.31
CA PHE A 6 28.66 11.67 -17.92
C PHE A 6 28.04 11.42 -16.54
N GLU A 7 27.91 12.49 -15.77
CA GLU A 7 27.16 12.57 -14.51
C GLU A 7 25.75 13.13 -14.78
N VAL A 8 24.71 12.58 -14.16
CA VAL A 8 23.35 13.16 -14.26
C VAL A 8 23.27 14.29 -13.25
N VAL A 9 23.14 15.52 -13.73
CA VAL A 9 22.95 16.71 -12.89
C VAL A 9 21.51 16.82 -12.43
N ASN A 10 20.57 16.49 -13.30
CA ASN A 10 19.15 16.55 -13.01
C ASN A 10 18.36 15.63 -13.96
N ALA A 11 17.25 15.06 -13.50
CA ALA A 11 16.22 14.47 -14.34
C ALA A 11 14.92 15.24 -14.15
N LEU A 12 14.42 15.80 -15.25
CA LEU A 12 13.13 16.46 -15.33
C LEU A 12 12.16 15.55 -16.07
N GLN A 13 10.89 15.68 -15.72
CA GLN A 13 9.82 14.93 -16.36
C GLN A 13 8.83 15.93 -16.95
N LEU A 14 8.54 15.80 -18.24
CA LEU A 14 7.59 16.63 -18.95
C LEU A 14 6.31 15.86 -19.20
N ASP A 15 5.18 16.47 -18.88
CA ASP A 15 3.86 15.92 -19.17
C ASP A 15 3.50 16.13 -20.64
N LYS A 16 3.01 15.06 -21.29
CA LYS A 16 2.42 15.18 -22.62
C LYS A 16 1.05 15.82 -22.47
N VAL A 17 0.97 17.12 -22.77
CA VAL A 17 -0.28 17.89 -22.77
C VAL A 17 -1.33 17.25 -23.69
N GLN A 18 -0.91 16.60 -24.78
CA GLN A 18 -1.78 15.77 -25.61
C GLN A 18 -1.48 14.28 -25.39
N LEU A 19 -2.42 13.61 -24.73
CA LEU A 19 -2.38 12.18 -24.47
C LEU A 19 -2.90 11.40 -25.68
N THR A 20 -2.20 10.34 -26.06
CA THR A 20 -2.76 9.34 -26.98
C THR A 20 -3.84 8.52 -26.26
N PHE A 21 -4.65 7.75 -27.00
CA PHE A 21 -5.66 6.86 -26.39
C PHE A 21 -5.07 5.94 -25.31
N LYS A 22 -3.85 5.44 -25.52
CA LYS A 22 -3.12 4.65 -24.52
C LYS A 22 -2.63 5.50 -23.35
N GLY A 23 -2.22 6.75 -23.59
CA GLY A 23 -1.84 7.68 -22.54
C GLY A 23 -2.99 8.03 -21.60
N VAL A 24 -4.22 8.16 -22.12
CA VAL A 24 -5.44 8.35 -21.30
C VAL A 24 -5.72 7.14 -20.44
N LYS A 25 -5.58 5.92 -20.98
CA LYS A 25 -5.72 4.69 -20.20
C LYS A 25 -4.62 4.53 -19.16
N GLY A 26 -3.39 4.92 -19.50
CA GLY A 26 -2.27 4.93 -18.57
C GLY A 26 -2.51 5.86 -17.39
N ASP A 27 -3.01 7.06 -17.64
CA ASP A 27 -3.35 8.05 -16.62
C ASP A 27 -4.46 7.54 -15.67
N LYS A 28 -5.45 6.82 -16.22
CA LYS A 28 -6.52 6.16 -15.46
C LYS A 28 -6.07 4.87 -14.73
N GLY A 29 -4.82 4.44 -14.89
CA GLY A 29 -4.33 3.18 -14.34
C GLY A 29 -5.01 1.94 -14.94
N GLU A 30 -5.48 2.03 -16.18
CA GLU A 30 -6.05 0.92 -16.96
C GLU A 30 -4.98 0.16 -17.77
N GLU A 31 -3.89 0.82 -18.15
CA GLU A 31 -2.77 0.23 -18.90
C GLU A 31 -1.41 0.72 -18.36
N ASP A 32 -0.38 -0.12 -18.42
CA ASP A 32 0.99 0.24 -18.02
C ASP A 32 1.72 1.02 -19.15
N VAL A 33 1.31 2.26 -19.42
CA VAL A 33 1.87 3.10 -20.49
C VAL A 33 2.24 4.49 -19.98
N THR A 34 3.45 4.96 -20.31
CA THR A 34 3.92 6.31 -19.92
C THR A 34 3.28 7.42 -20.75
N ASN A 35 2.86 8.49 -20.08
CA ASN A 35 2.48 9.73 -20.72
C ASN A 35 3.49 10.89 -20.54
N LYS A 36 4.67 10.58 -19.99
CA LYS A 36 5.70 11.59 -19.69
C LYS A 36 6.96 11.35 -20.50
N ASP A 37 7.59 12.44 -20.92
CA ASP A 37 8.93 12.44 -21.47
C ASP A 37 9.94 12.72 -20.34
N VAL A 38 11.07 12.03 -20.35
CA VAL A 38 12.14 12.22 -19.36
C VAL A 38 13.27 13.00 -20.01
N ILE A 39 13.61 14.14 -19.43
CA ILE A 39 14.78 14.94 -19.80
C ILE A 39 15.86 14.68 -18.77
N LEU A 40 17.03 14.26 -19.23
CA LEU A 40 18.21 14.10 -18.38
C LEU A 40 19.21 15.21 -18.72
N ASN A 41 19.51 16.05 -17.74
CA ASN A 41 20.61 17.00 -17.82
C ASN A 41 21.88 16.28 -17.37
N LEU A 42 22.82 16.14 -18.30
CA LEU A 42 24.08 15.44 -18.07
C LEU A 42 25.24 16.44 -18.09
N GLN A 43 26.16 16.31 -17.13
CA GLN A 43 27.41 17.07 -17.10
C GLN A 43 28.58 16.13 -17.36
N LYS A 44 29.51 16.62 -18.18
CA LYS A 44 30.81 15.99 -18.34
C LYS A 44 31.75 16.56 -17.26
N PRO A 45 32.20 15.77 -16.27
CA PRO A 45 33.05 16.27 -15.20
C PRO A 45 34.41 16.72 -15.77
N LEU A 46 34.89 17.87 -15.30
CA LEU A 46 36.24 18.36 -15.57
C LEU A 46 37.23 17.66 -14.62
N GLY A 47 37.64 16.44 -14.95
CA GLY A 47 38.56 15.65 -14.14
C GLY A 47 38.33 14.16 -14.25
N ARG A 48 39.15 13.36 -13.54
CA ARG A 48 39.04 11.90 -13.50
C ARG A 48 37.60 11.53 -13.13
N PRO A 49 36.94 10.64 -13.89
CA PRO A 49 35.54 10.29 -13.63
C PRO A 49 35.43 9.82 -12.18
N ILE A 50 34.61 10.52 -11.37
CA ILE A 50 34.14 9.93 -10.12
C ILE A 50 33.21 8.82 -10.58
N ASN A 51 33.72 7.60 -10.47
CA ASN A 51 32.98 6.41 -10.88
C ASN A 51 31.63 6.37 -10.14
N GLY A 52 30.58 6.41 -10.94
CA GLY A 52 29.37 5.61 -10.76
C GLY A 52 28.37 6.15 -9.76
N PHE A 53 27.12 6.29 -10.21
CA PHE A 53 25.98 6.15 -9.32
C PHE A 53 26.21 4.95 -8.40
N ARG A 54 25.98 5.15 -7.10
CA ARG A 54 26.07 4.04 -6.15
C ARG A 54 24.80 3.23 -6.26
N LEU A 55 24.90 1.90 -6.17
CA LEU A 55 23.72 1.09 -5.88
C LEU A 55 23.24 1.48 -4.48
N ALA A 56 21.97 1.83 -4.35
CA ALA A 56 21.39 2.06 -3.04
C ALA A 56 21.41 0.73 -2.25
N PRO A 57 21.86 0.73 -0.98
CA PRO A 57 21.79 -0.46 -0.13
C PRO A 57 20.36 -1.00 -0.02
N ASP A 58 19.38 -0.09 0.03
CA ASP A 58 17.96 -0.40 -0.07
C ASP A 58 17.24 0.69 -0.89
N ALA A 59 17.26 0.55 -2.22
CA ALA A 59 16.59 1.48 -3.13
C ALA A 59 15.08 1.59 -2.82
N GLU A 60 14.48 0.46 -2.45
CA GLU A 60 13.05 0.38 -2.14
C GLU A 60 12.71 1.17 -0.89
N ALA A 61 13.56 1.16 0.15
CA ALA A 61 13.36 1.97 1.34
C ALA A 61 13.34 3.47 1.02
N VAL A 62 14.27 3.94 0.18
CA VAL A 62 14.32 5.34 -0.27
C VAL A 62 13.06 5.72 -1.03
N VAL A 63 12.59 4.84 -1.93
CA VAL A 63 11.35 5.04 -2.69
C VAL A 63 10.14 5.09 -1.76
N ALA A 64 10.03 4.14 -0.84
CA ALA A 64 8.95 4.07 0.12
C ALA A 64 8.88 5.32 1.01
N GLU A 65 10.02 5.79 1.54
CA GLU A 65 10.08 6.99 2.36
C GLU A 65 9.61 8.23 1.59
N ALA A 66 10.07 8.39 0.35
CA ALA A 66 9.64 9.49 -0.51
C ALA A 66 8.13 9.45 -0.80
N ILE A 67 7.59 8.27 -1.10
CA ILE A 67 6.15 8.07 -1.37
C ILE A 67 5.32 8.36 -0.13
N LEU A 68 5.72 7.85 1.05
CA LEU A 68 5.00 8.10 2.30
C LEU A 68 4.99 9.59 2.66
N ALA A 69 6.13 10.27 2.53
CA ALA A 69 6.22 11.71 2.76
C ALA A 69 5.33 12.50 1.79
N HIS A 70 5.34 12.12 0.51
CA HIS A 70 4.52 12.75 -0.52
C HIS A 70 3.02 12.57 -0.25
N LEU A 71 2.56 11.33 -0.06
CA LEU A 71 1.14 11.04 0.21
C LEU A 71 0.69 11.63 1.56
N GLY A 72 1.55 11.59 2.59
CA GLY A 72 1.29 12.20 3.89
C GLY A 72 1.13 13.73 3.84
N GLY A 73 1.70 14.38 2.82
CA GLY A 73 1.51 15.80 2.53
C GLY A 73 0.14 16.14 1.92
N GLY A 74 -0.70 15.15 1.61
CA GLY A 74 -2.02 15.35 1.03
C GLY A 74 -1.98 15.91 -0.40
N PRO A 75 -1.28 15.27 -1.36
CA PRO A 75 -1.10 15.80 -2.70
C PRO A 75 -2.43 15.82 -3.47
N PRO A 76 -2.56 16.67 -4.50
CA PRO A 76 -3.74 16.70 -5.34
C PRO A 76 -3.92 15.40 -6.13
N ALA A 77 -5.10 15.20 -6.71
CA ALA A 77 -5.53 13.92 -7.27
C ALA A 77 -4.69 13.44 -8.47
N ASP A 78 -4.15 14.37 -9.25
CA ASP A 78 -3.25 14.14 -10.39
C ASP A 78 -1.84 13.69 -9.97
N GLU A 79 -1.41 14.05 -8.76
CA GLU A 79 -0.11 13.65 -8.21
C GLU A 79 -0.15 12.31 -7.44
N ARG A 80 -1.30 11.63 -7.41
CA ARG A 80 -1.51 10.32 -6.75
C ARG A 80 -1.47 9.13 -7.69
N GLY A 81 -1.41 9.36 -8.99
CA GLY A 81 -1.30 8.31 -9.99
C GLY A 81 0.05 7.61 -9.94
N LEU A 82 0.10 6.34 -10.33
CA LEU A 82 1.32 5.52 -10.30
C LEU A 82 2.49 6.18 -11.05
N GLN A 83 2.19 6.93 -12.10
CA GLN A 83 3.18 7.64 -12.89
C GLN A 83 3.81 8.83 -12.15
N ALA A 84 3.02 9.64 -11.45
CA ALA A 84 3.54 10.72 -10.62
C ALA A 84 4.43 10.16 -9.49
N LEU A 85 3.99 9.06 -8.88
CA LEU A 85 4.74 8.36 -7.82
C LEU A 85 6.03 7.72 -8.34
N GLN A 86 6.05 7.21 -9.57
CA GLN A 86 7.28 6.73 -10.19
C GLN A 86 8.25 7.88 -10.48
N GLY A 87 7.76 9.02 -10.98
CA GLY A 87 8.59 10.22 -11.17
C GLY A 87 9.20 10.71 -9.85
N LEU A 88 8.42 10.69 -8.78
CA LEU A 88 8.89 10.94 -7.42
C LEU A 88 9.98 9.94 -6.98
N ALA A 89 9.76 8.64 -7.17
CA ALA A 89 10.72 7.60 -6.83
C ALA A 89 12.07 7.77 -7.55
N ILE A 90 12.03 8.08 -8.85
CA ILE A 90 13.23 8.35 -9.66
C ILE A 90 13.98 9.58 -9.11
N ARG A 91 13.26 10.69 -8.84
CA ARG A 91 13.85 11.90 -8.25
C ARG A 91 14.47 11.64 -6.88
N ALA A 92 13.82 10.85 -6.04
CA ALA A 92 14.33 10.51 -4.71
C ALA A 92 15.68 9.78 -4.77
N LEU A 93 15.81 8.79 -5.66
CA LEU A 93 17.06 8.07 -5.86
C LEU A 93 18.17 8.95 -6.46
N LEU A 94 17.84 9.76 -7.46
CA LEU A 94 18.81 10.66 -8.09
C LEU A 94 19.33 11.72 -7.12
N ASN A 95 18.46 12.31 -6.29
CA ASN A 95 18.86 13.30 -5.30
C ASN A 95 19.82 12.74 -4.23
N GLN A 96 19.81 11.42 -4.03
CA GLN A 96 20.73 10.71 -3.15
C GLN A 96 21.98 10.18 -3.88
N GLY A 97 22.13 10.45 -5.18
CA GLY A 97 23.24 9.97 -5.99
C GLY A 97 23.21 8.47 -6.30
N TYR A 98 22.03 7.84 -6.20
CA TYR A 98 21.85 6.41 -6.46
C TYR A 98 21.52 6.08 -7.91
N GLN A 99 21.84 4.86 -8.31
CA GLN A 99 21.44 4.31 -9.60
C GLN A 99 19.92 4.13 -9.64
N VAL A 100 19.30 4.53 -10.75
CA VAL A 100 17.84 4.44 -10.92
C VAL A 100 17.49 3.12 -11.58
N GLU A 101 16.97 2.18 -10.79
CA GLU A 101 16.35 0.94 -11.25
C GLU A 101 14.92 0.87 -10.69
N VAL A 102 14.02 1.69 -11.24
CA VAL A 102 12.64 1.79 -10.78
C VAL A 102 11.67 1.58 -11.93
N SER A 103 10.77 0.62 -11.77
CA SER A 103 9.68 0.34 -12.70
C SER A 103 8.32 0.70 -12.07
N TRP A 104 7.27 0.84 -12.88
CA TRP A 104 5.91 0.98 -12.38
C TRP A 104 5.51 -0.19 -11.47
N ARG A 105 5.88 -1.42 -11.85
CA ARG A 105 5.62 -2.62 -11.05
C ARG A 105 6.28 -2.52 -9.67
N SER A 106 7.56 -2.14 -9.61
CA SER A 106 8.25 -2.03 -8.32
C SER A 106 7.61 -0.97 -7.43
N VAL A 107 7.21 0.18 -7.98
CA VAL A 107 6.50 1.23 -7.21
C VAL A 107 5.13 0.72 -6.72
N SER A 108 4.37 0.04 -7.59
CA SER A 108 3.09 -0.54 -7.21
C SER A 108 3.22 -1.62 -6.14
N ASP A 109 4.26 -2.45 -6.20
CA ASP A 109 4.52 -3.50 -5.21
C ASP A 109 4.92 -2.85 -3.87
N THR A 110 5.79 -1.85 -3.88
CA THR A 110 6.15 -1.09 -2.67
C THR A 110 4.91 -0.43 -2.02
N LEU A 111 4.01 0.16 -2.82
CA LEU A 111 2.75 0.73 -2.31
C LEU A 111 1.86 -0.33 -1.65
N ARG A 112 1.75 -1.52 -2.25
CA ARG A 112 0.99 -2.65 -1.66
C ARG A 112 1.64 -3.19 -0.39
N ASP A 113 2.96 -3.27 -0.36
CA ASP A 113 3.72 -3.73 0.81
C ASP A 113 3.61 -2.75 1.98
N LEU A 114 3.53 -1.45 1.68
CA LEU A 114 3.16 -0.41 2.63
C LEU A 114 1.68 -0.49 3.07
N GLY A 115 0.84 -1.25 2.37
CA GLY A 115 -0.60 -1.35 2.64
C GLY A 115 -1.42 -0.20 2.09
N CYS A 116 -0.84 0.66 1.24
CA CYS A 116 -1.59 1.70 0.54
C CYS A 116 -2.72 1.08 -0.29
N LYS A 117 -3.83 1.80 -0.40
CA LYS A 117 -5.00 1.39 -1.19
C LYS A 117 -5.03 2.17 -2.49
N GLN A 118 -5.43 1.48 -3.56
CA GLN A 118 -5.65 2.08 -4.87
C GLN A 118 -7.15 2.26 -5.09
N VAL A 119 -7.57 3.47 -5.48
CA VAL A 119 -8.97 3.81 -5.79
C VAL A 119 -8.97 4.66 -7.05
N ASP A 120 -9.70 4.23 -8.09
CA ASP A 120 -9.78 4.92 -9.38
C ASP A 120 -8.41 5.32 -9.97
N GLY A 121 -7.44 4.40 -9.89
CA GLY A 121 -6.07 4.62 -10.41
C GLY A 121 -5.16 5.45 -9.51
N ARG A 122 -5.66 5.96 -8.38
CA ARG A 122 -4.92 6.82 -7.43
C ARG A 122 -4.58 6.07 -6.15
N TRP A 123 -3.43 6.38 -5.56
CA TRP A 123 -2.99 5.76 -4.32
C TRP A 123 -3.23 6.64 -3.10
N TYR A 124 -3.62 6.00 -2.01
CA TYR A 124 -3.93 6.63 -0.73
C TYR A 124 -3.24 5.86 0.40
N LEU A 125 -2.87 6.57 1.46
CA LEU A 125 -2.41 5.91 2.69
C LEU A 125 -3.55 5.07 3.30
N PRO A 126 -3.24 4.04 4.12
CA PRO A 126 -4.26 3.11 4.60
C PRO A 126 -5.38 3.80 5.39
N GLY A 127 -5.01 4.72 6.29
CA GLY A 127 -5.92 5.50 7.12
C GLY A 127 -6.43 6.78 6.46
N GLU A 128 -6.00 7.08 5.23
CA GLU A 128 -6.44 8.27 4.52
C GLU A 128 -7.88 8.13 4.01
N ASP A 129 -8.61 9.24 4.07
CA ASP A 129 -9.94 9.32 3.48
C ASP A 129 -9.86 9.59 1.98
N VAL A 130 -10.55 8.76 1.21
CA VAL A 130 -10.81 9.06 -0.19
C VAL A 130 -11.90 10.13 -0.24
N ALA A 131 -11.53 11.33 -0.71
CA ALA A 131 -12.45 12.46 -0.76
C ALA A 131 -13.61 12.22 -1.74
N GLY A 132 -14.83 12.57 -1.30
CA GLY A 132 -16.03 12.60 -2.14
C GLY A 132 -17.30 12.31 -1.34
N ALA A 133 -17.89 13.31 -0.68
CA ALA A 133 -19.27 13.17 -0.22
C ALA A 133 -20.17 13.19 -1.46
N THR A 134 -20.79 12.06 -1.77
CA THR A 134 -21.67 11.94 -2.93
C THR A 134 -22.83 11.02 -2.61
N PHE A 135 -24.01 11.45 -3.05
CA PHE A 135 -25.25 10.71 -2.92
C PHE A 135 -25.39 9.64 -4.01
N GLU A 136 -24.56 9.68 -5.05
CA GLU A 136 -24.61 8.81 -6.22
C GLU A 136 -23.26 8.13 -6.44
N ILE A 137 -23.31 6.83 -6.73
CA ILE A 137 -22.15 6.01 -7.05
C ILE A 137 -21.91 6.07 -8.56
N ARG A 138 -20.68 6.40 -8.96
CA ARG A 138 -20.23 6.53 -10.36
C ARG A 138 -18.91 5.80 -10.64
N ASP A 139 -18.13 5.59 -9.58
CA ASP A 139 -16.78 5.04 -9.55
C ASP A 139 -16.46 4.55 -8.12
N GLU A 140 -15.25 4.07 -7.86
CA GLU A 140 -14.89 3.51 -6.55
C GLU A 140 -14.80 4.60 -5.47
N ALA A 141 -14.30 5.79 -5.80
CA ALA A 141 -14.22 6.92 -4.87
C ALA A 141 -15.61 7.36 -4.39
N SER A 142 -16.56 7.48 -5.32
CA SER A 142 -17.95 7.80 -5.00
C SER A 142 -18.66 6.69 -4.25
N ALA A 143 -18.33 5.41 -4.51
CA ALA A 143 -18.83 4.28 -3.72
C ALA A 143 -18.40 4.37 -2.25
N ILE A 144 -17.12 4.69 -1.99
CA ILE A 144 -16.59 4.90 -0.63
C ILE A 144 -17.27 6.12 0.02
N GLY A 145 -17.46 7.19 -0.75
CA GLY A 145 -18.20 8.38 -0.36
C GLY A 145 -19.63 8.10 0.11
N TRP A 146 -20.36 7.34 -0.69
CA TRP A 146 -21.73 6.91 -0.39
C TRP A 146 -21.78 6.04 0.87
N LEU A 147 -20.89 5.05 1.00
CA LEU A 147 -20.81 4.19 2.19
C LEU A 147 -20.55 4.99 3.47
N ARG A 148 -19.63 5.96 3.39
CA ARG A 148 -19.32 6.87 4.49
C ARG A 148 -20.55 7.64 4.91
N GLN A 149 -21.25 8.24 3.96
CA GLN A 149 -22.45 9.01 4.25
C GLN A 149 -23.54 8.15 4.90
N VAL A 150 -23.76 6.92 4.42
CA VAL A 150 -24.75 6.01 5.01
C VAL A 150 -24.40 5.68 6.46
N ILE A 151 -23.13 5.35 6.75
CA ILE A 151 -22.67 5.00 8.09
C ILE A 151 -22.68 6.22 9.02
N GLU A 152 -22.35 7.40 8.51
CA GLU A 152 -22.36 8.66 9.25
C GLU A 152 -23.79 9.06 9.65
N GLN A 153 -24.75 8.94 8.74
CA GLN A 153 -26.14 9.33 8.97
C GLN A 153 -26.94 8.31 9.79
N GLN A 154 -26.69 7.01 9.59
CA GLN A 154 -27.51 5.94 10.14
C GLN A 154 -26.78 5.14 11.23
N GLY A 155 -25.54 5.50 11.54
CA GLY A 155 -24.69 4.78 12.48
C GLY A 155 -24.11 3.49 11.90
N PRO A 156 -23.38 2.71 12.72
CA PRO A 156 -22.71 1.50 12.29
C PRO A 156 -23.65 0.48 11.62
N GLN A 157 -23.23 -0.06 10.47
CA GLN A 157 -24.09 -0.90 9.62
C GLN A 157 -23.58 -2.34 9.54
N ARG A 158 -24.49 -3.32 9.57
CA ARG A 158 -24.14 -4.72 9.26
C ARG A 158 -23.96 -4.89 7.75
N LEU A 159 -23.08 -5.82 7.37
CA LEU A 159 -22.87 -6.16 5.95
C LEU A 159 -24.18 -6.53 5.24
N GLY A 160 -25.02 -7.36 5.88
CA GLY A 160 -26.32 -7.77 5.32
C GLY A 160 -27.29 -6.63 5.06
N THR A 161 -27.17 -5.50 5.76
CA THR A 161 -27.98 -4.30 5.53
C THR A 161 -27.41 -3.45 4.38
N LEU A 162 -26.09 -3.43 4.24
CA LEU A 162 -25.41 -2.65 3.21
C LEU A 162 -25.53 -3.29 1.82
N ILE A 163 -25.45 -4.63 1.71
CA ILE A 163 -25.48 -5.36 0.44
C ILE A 163 -26.65 -4.91 -0.48
N PRO A 164 -27.93 -5.01 -0.07
CA PRO A 164 -29.04 -4.70 -0.97
C PRO A 164 -29.04 -3.22 -1.39
N ARG A 165 -28.74 -2.30 -0.47
CA ARG A 165 -28.72 -0.86 -0.75
C ARG A 165 -27.56 -0.48 -1.66
N PHE A 166 -26.41 -1.11 -1.48
CA PHE A 166 -25.24 -0.89 -2.31
C PHE A 166 -25.47 -1.42 -3.73
N GLN A 167 -26.09 -2.60 -3.87
CA GLN A 167 -26.45 -3.17 -5.19
C GLN A 167 -27.45 -2.28 -5.94
N GLU A 168 -28.42 -1.71 -5.23
CA GLU A 168 -29.37 -0.74 -5.81
C GLU A 168 -28.66 0.56 -6.23
N ALA A 169 -27.81 1.13 -5.36
CA ALA A 169 -27.13 2.40 -5.62
C ALA A 169 -26.00 2.31 -6.66
N SER A 170 -25.39 1.13 -6.83
CA SER A 170 -24.31 0.88 -7.81
C SER A 170 -24.82 0.24 -9.10
N ALA A 171 -26.13 0.11 -9.28
CA ALA A 171 -26.71 -0.53 -10.46
C ALA A 171 -26.22 0.13 -11.76
N GLY A 172 -25.58 -0.66 -12.64
CA GLY A 172 -25.05 -0.19 -13.91
C GLY A 172 -23.69 0.50 -13.85
N VAL A 173 -23.06 0.57 -12.68
CA VAL A 173 -21.72 1.14 -12.47
C VAL A 173 -20.70 0.02 -12.43
N VAL A 174 -19.54 0.22 -13.09
CA VAL A 174 -18.43 -0.73 -13.04
C VAL A 174 -17.52 -0.38 -11.86
N ILE A 175 -17.59 -1.18 -10.81
CA ILE A 175 -16.74 -1.09 -9.61
C ILE A 175 -15.87 -2.34 -9.62
N ARG A 176 -14.54 -2.20 -9.51
CA ARG A 176 -13.64 -3.37 -9.61
C ARG A 176 -13.60 -4.17 -8.31
N LYS A 177 -13.75 -3.48 -7.18
CA LYS A 177 -13.73 -4.07 -5.85
C LYS A 177 -15.13 -4.45 -5.37
N GLU A 178 -15.19 -5.56 -4.67
CA GLU A 178 -16.41 -5.99 -3.99
C GLU A 178 -16.72 -5.09 -2.77
N LEU A 179 -18.00 -5.00 -2.37
CA LEU A 179 -18.40 -4.21 -1.20
C LEU A 179 -17.59 -4.55 0.07
N ARG A 180 -17.31 -5.84 0.28
CA ARG A 180 -16.53 -6.29 1.44
C ARG A 180 -15.09 -5.79 1.40
N GLU A 181 -14.50 -5.69 0.21
CA GLU A 181 -13.15 -5.17 0.02
C GLU A 181 -13.12 -3.66 0.26
N LEU A 182 -14.08 -2.92 -0.31
CA LEU A 182 -14.23 -1.48 -0.07
C LEU A 182 -14.39 -1.17 1.42
N LEU A 183 -15.18 -1.98 2.13
CA LEU A 183 -15.36 -1.87 3.58
C LEU A 183 -14.07 -2.17 4.33
N ALA A 184 -13.39 -3.27 4.02
CA ALA A 184 -12.16 -3.67 4.68
C ALA A 184 -11.00 -2.68 4.50
N GLU A 185 -10.94 -1.97 3.37
CA GLU A 185 -9.88 -0.99 3.09
C GLU A 185 -10.14 0.42 3.67
N ASN A 186 -11.40 0.75 4.00
CA ASN A 186 -11.78 2.13 4.32
C ASN A 186 -12.53 2.30 5.65
N PHE A 187 -13.00 1.20 6.24
CA PHE A 187 -13.86 1.21 7.43
C PHE A 187 -13.37 0.19 8.46
N VAL A 188 -13.87 0.32 9.70
CA VAL A 188 -13.52 -0.58 10.79
C VAL A 188 -14.70 -1.51 11.08
N LEU A 189 -14.45 -2.81 11.09
CA LEU A 189 -15.41 -3.80 11.57
C LEU A 189 -15.33 -3.86 13.10
N ASP A 190 -16.41 -3.48 13.77
CA ASP A 190 -16.57 -3.63 15.21
C ASP A 190 -16.96 -5.08 15.52
N ALA A 191 -15.99 -5.88 15.99
CA ALA A 191 -16.16 -7.31 16.20
C ALA A 191 -17.29 -7.68 17.19
N PRO A 192 -17.50 -6.99 18.32
CA PRO A 192 -18.61 -7.27 19.24
C PRO A 192 -20.00 -7.12 18.61
N THR A 193 -20.20 -6.11 17.77
CA THR A 193 -21.52 -5.80 17.20
C THR A 193 -21.69 -6.34 15.77
N ASN A 194 -20.59 -6.78 15.14
CA ASN A 194 -20.48 -7.16 13.74
C ASN A 194 -21.01 -6.06 12.80
N THR A 195 -20.65 -4.81 13.11
CA THR A 195 -21.04 -3.63 12.33
C THR A 195 -19.82 -2.87 11.81
N TRP A 196 -19.96 -2.30 10.63
CA TRP A 196 -18.97 -1.42 10.01
C TRP A 196 -19.19 0.01 10.48
N ARG A 197 -18.12 0.65 10.94
CA ARG A 197 -18.10 2.04 11.40
C ARG A 197 -16.98 2.85 10.76
N LEU A 198 -17.04 4.17 10.91
CA LEU A 198 -15.95 5.04 10.52
C LEU A 198 -14.71 4.82 11.43
N PRO A 199 -13.49 4.84 10.88
CA PRO A 199 -12.27 4.91 11.67
C PRO A 199 -12.22 6.25 12.43
N THR A 200 -11.81 6.21 13.70
CA THR A 200 -11.56 7.42 14.50
C THR A 200 -10.30 8.15 14.01
N PRO A 201 -10.13 9.46 14.31
CA PRO A 201 -8.90 10.18 13.93
C PRO A 201 -7.62 9.49 14.43
N GLN A 202 -7.63 8.98 15.66
CA GLN A 202 -6.49 8.26 16.23
C GLN A 202 -6.21 6.93 15.50
N GLU A 203 -7.24 6.20 15.07
CA GLU A 203 -7.07 4.98 14.28
C GLU A 203 -6.46 5.29 12.91
N ARG A 204 -6.86 6.40 12.28
CA ARG A 204 -6.30 6.86 11.01
C ARG A 204 -4.84 7.26 11.13
N GLU A 205 -4.50 8.02 12.17
CA GLU A 205 -3.12 8.39 12.48
C GLU A 205 -2.27 7.13 12.69
N ARG A 206 -2.76 6.16 13.46
CA ARG A 206 -2.06 4.88 13.67
C ARG A 206 -1.86 4.11 12.36
N LEU A 207 -2.87 4.09 11.49
CA LEU A 207 -2.78 3.45 10.17
C LEU A 207 -1.84 4.18 9.20
N ASN A 208 -1.54 5.45 9.44
CA ASN A 208 -0.65 6.27 8.63
C ASN A 208 0.73 6.46 9.26
N ASP A 209 1.01 5.82 10.40
CA ASP A 209 2.30 5.92 11.09
C ASP A 209 3.42 5.36 10.20
N ALA A 210 4.35 6.23 9.79
CA ALA A 210 5.37 5.88 8.82
C ALA A 210 6.29 4.74 9.30
N LYS A 211 6.55 4.67 10.63
CA LYS A 211 7.33 3.58 11.22
C LYS A 211 6.58 2.25 11.10
N ALA A 212 5.30 2.23 11.44
CA ALA A 212 4.44 1.05 11.30
C ALA A 212 4.33 0.60 9.82
N LEU A 213 4.18 1.53 8.88
CA LEU A 213 4.15 1.22 7.44
C LEU A 213 5.49 0.66 6.94
N GLY A 214 6.61 1.19 7.42
CA GLY A 214 7.94 0.65 7.17
C GLY A 214 8.09 -0.79 7.69
N GLN A 215 7.62 -1.07 8.90
CA GLN A 215 7.62 -2.43 9.47
C GLN A 215 6.71 -3.39 8.68
N ARG A 216 5.53 -2.93 8.26
CA ARG A 216 4.62 -3.72 7.42
C ARG A 216 5.30 -4.13 6.11
N ARG A 217 6.01 -3.19 5.46
CA ARG A 217 6.81 -3.48 4.26
C ARG A 217 7.90 -4.50 4.54
N GLU A 218 8.62 -4.36 5.65
CA GLU A 218 9.67 -5.30 6.03
C GLU A 218 9.13 -6.73 6.21
N ILE A 219 7.98 -6.88 6.87
CA ILE A 219 7.28 -8.18 7.02
C ILE A 219 6.92 -8.78 5.65
N ARG A 220 6.37 -7.96 4.74
CA ARG A 220 6.00 -8.42 3.39
C ARG A 220 7.22 -8.85 2.56
N ARG A 221 8.31 -8.10 2.64
CA ARG A 221 9.59 -8.47 2.01
C ARG A 221 10.15 -9.76 2.59
N TRP A 222 10.08 -9.92 3.91
CA TRP A 222 10.50 -11.15 4.57
C TRP A 222 9.72 -12.35 4.04
N LEU A 223 8.39 -12.25 3.96
CA LEU A 223 7.55 -13.32 3.41
C LEU A 223 7.85 -13.64 1.95
N ALA A 224 8.22 -12.61 1.17
CA ALA A 224 8.61 -12.78 -0.22
C ALA A 224 10.03 -13.34 -0.40
N GLY A 225 10.77 -13.63 0.68
CA GLY A 225 12.17 -14.05 0.64
C GLY A 225 13.13 -12.95 0.18
N LYS A 226 12.71 -11.68 0.26
CA LYS A 226 13.46 -10.49 -0.18
C LYS A 226 14.02 -9.67 0.99
N ALA A 227 14.12 -10.29 2.16
CA ALA A 227 14.77 -9.69 3.32
C ALA A 227 16.24 -9.38 2.99
N GLY A 228 16.64 -8.12 3.17
CA GLY A 228 18.01 -7.66 2.90
C GLY A 228 19.01 -7.97 4.02
N ARG A 229 18.56 -8.57 5.12
CA ARG A 229 19.35 -8.83 6.33
C ARG A 229 18.89 -10.10 7.03
N HIS A 230 19.75 -10.61 7.90
CA HIS A 230 19.36 -11.62 8.89
C HIS A 230 18.67 -10.97 10.08
N TYR A 231 17.76 -11.73 10.70
CA TYR A 231 17.02 -11.35 11.90
C TYR A 231 17.41 -12.28 13.03
N ASP A 232 17.63 -11.74 14.21
CA ASP A 232 17.76 -12.54 15.42
C ASP A 232 16.39 -12.96 15.98
N ASP A 233 16.38 -13.78 17.03
CA ASP A 233 15.14 -14.29 17.64
C ASP A 233 14.26 -13.18 18.23
N VAL A 234 14.86 -12.09 18.74
CA VAL A 234 14.13 -10.94 19.29
C VAL A 234 13.45 -10.18 18.16
N GLU A 235 14.18 -9.90 17.08
CA GLU A 235 13.63 -9.20 15.93
C GLU A 235 12.55 -10.02 15.21
N LEU A 236 12.72 -11.34 15.10
CA LEU A 236 11.68 -12.22 14.56
C LEU A 236 10.42 -12.22 15.44
N ALA A 237 10.57 -12.20 16.76
CA ALA A 237 9.45 -12.06 17.69
C ALA A 237 8.71 -10.73 17.48
N GLU A 238 9.44 -9.62 17.41
CA GLU A 238 8.89 -8.29 17.14
C GLU A 238 8.15 -8.24 15.80
N LEU A 239 8.72 -8.82 14.75
CA LEU A 239 8.10 -8.91 13.43
C LEU A 239 6.80 -9.73 13.46
N ALA A 240 6.77 -10.85 14.19
CA ALA A 240 5.57 -11.67 14.32
C ALA A 240 4.45 -10.95 15.10
N LEU A 241 4.78 -10.23 16.18
CA LEU A 241 3.81 -9.44 16.93
C LEU A 241 3.28 -8.26 16.11
N ALA A 242 4.16 -7.54 15.41
CA ALA A 242 3.77 -6.47 14.50
C ALA A 242 2.88 -6.99 13.36
N ALA A 243 3.23 -8.15 12.76
CA ALA A 243 2.41 -8.81 11.75
C ALA A 243 0.99 -9.09 12.24
N PHE A 244 0.84 -9.56 13.48
CA PHE A 244 -0.47 -9.77 14.08
C PHE A 244 -1.25 -8.46 14.19
N GLY A 245 -0.61 -7.38 14.65
CA GLY A 245 -1.21 -6.04 14.71
C GLY A 245 -1.66 -5.50 13.36
N PHE A 246 -0.97 -5.86 12.28
CA PHE A 246 -1.36 -5.51 10.90
C PHE A 246 -2.40 -6.44 10.27
N GLY A 247 -2.86 -7.48 10.98
CA GLY A 247 -3.75 -8.50 10.44
C GLY A 247 -3.08 -9.44 9.43
N LEU A 248 -1.74 -9.47 9.37
CA LEU A 248 -0.96 -10.34 8.49
C LEU A 248 -0.81 -11.74 9.12
N HIS A 249 -1.93 -12.42 9.33
CA HIS A 249 -1.98 -13.69 10.07
C HIS A 249 -1.09 -14.79 9.45
N GLU A 250 -0.95 -14.83 8.12
CA GLU A 250 -0.03 -15.76 7.45
C GLU A 250 1.42 -15.47 7.81
N ALA A 251 1.79 -14.19 7.97
CA ALA A 251 3.13 -13.80 8.36
C ALA A 251 3.45 -14.25 9.79
N VAL A 252 2.49 -14.13 10.72
CA VAL A 252 2.62 -14.62 12.09
C VAL A 252 2.97 -16.10 12.08
N LEU A 253 2.21 -16.91 11.32
CA LEU A 253 2.41 -18.35 11.26
C LEU A 253 3.69 -18.77 10.52
N ALA A 254 4.25 -17.90 9.67
CA ALA A 254 5.51 -18.17 8.99
C ALA A 254 6.73 -17.76 9.84
N ILE A 255 6.64 -16.66 10.58
CA ILE A 255 7.76 -16.07 11.33
C ILE A 255 7.87 -16.70 12.72
N ALA A 256 6.76 -16.78 13.47
CA ALA A 256 6.80 -17.15 14.88
C ALA A 256 7.41 -18.55 15.16
N PRO A 257 7.21 -19.59 14.33
CA PRO A 257 7.86 -20.89 14.54
C PRO A 257 9.38 -20.89 14.40
N LEU A 258 9.97 -19.84 13.80
CA LEU A 258 11.42 -19.73 13.62
C LEU A 258 12.13 -19.15 14.85
N VAL A 259 11.36 -18.56 15.77
CA VAL A 259 11.86 -17.93 17.00
C VAL A 259 12.24 -19.01 18.00
N ARG A 260 13.49 -19.00 18.45
CA ARG A 260 13.94 -19.89 19.54
C ARG A 260 13.50 -19.31 20.88
N ALA A 261 12.43 -19.89 21.43
CA ALA A 261 11.79 -19.47 22.67
C ALA A 261 12.78 -19.31 23.86
N GLU A 262 13.86 -20.09 23.90
CA GLU A 262 14.85 -20.07 24.98
C GLU A 262 15.60 -18.74 25.13
N ALA A 263 15.65 -17.93 24.07
CA ALA A 263 16.33 -16.64 24.04
C ALA A 263 15.46 -15.45 24.48
N LEU A 264 14.16 -15.67 24.74
CA LEU A 264 13.18 -14.60 24.96
C LEU A 264 12.66 -14.51 26.40
N PRO A 265 12.24 -13.30 26.85
CA PRO A 265 11.48 -13.14 28.09
C PRO A 265 10.15 -13.93 28.05
N ASP A 266 9.73 -14.42 29.22
CA ASP A 266 8.46 -15.17 29.38
C ASP A 266 7.24 -14.42 28.85
N SER A 267 7.18 -13.10 29.05
CA SER A 267 6.09 -12.27 28.54
C SER A 267 5.97 -12.33 27.03
N THR A 268 7.10 -12.21 26.32
CA THR A 268 7.15 -12.22 24.85
C THR A 268 6.82 -13.61 24.30
N ARG A 269 7.28 -14.67 24.97
CA ARG A 269 6.91 -16.04 24.62
C ARG A 269 5.40 -16.27 24.70
N ASN A 270 4.80 -15.91 25.83
CA ASN A 270 3.36 -16.09 26.04
C ASN A 270 2.53 -15.30 25.03
N GLU A 271 2.97 -14.08 24.71
CA GLU A 271 2.32 -13.25 23.70
C GLU A 271 2.43 -13.87 22.30
N LEU A 272 3.62 -14.37 21.93
CA LEU A 272 3.83 -15.08 20.66
C LEU A 272 2.95 -16.32 20.51
N ASP A 273 2.84 -17.13 21.57
CA ASP A 273 1.99 -18.31 21.57
C ASP A 273 0.51 -17.92 21.40
N GLN A 274 0.08 -16.86 22.09
CA GLN A 274 -1.28 -16.34 21.98
C GLN A 274 -1.59 -15.85 20.56
N VAL A 275 -0.72 -15.03 19.95
CA VAL A 275 -0.98 -14.50 18.60
C VAL A 275 -0.93 -15.59 17.55
N GLN A 276 -0.11 -16.64 17.71
CA GLN A 276 -0.09 -17.80 16.80
C GLN A 276 -1.42 -18.55 16.81
N VAL A 277 -1.96 -18.83 18.01
CA VAL A 277 -3.26 -19.51 18.15
C VAL A 277 -4.36 -18.66 17.50
N ILE A 278 -4.41 -17.36 17.81
CA ILE A 278 -5.44 -16.47 17.24
C ILE A 278 -5.28 -16.35 15.73
N ALA A 279 -4.05 -16.20 15.21
CA ALA A 279 -3.79 -16.12 13.78
C ALA A 279 -4.26 -17.37 13.03
N ARG A 280 -4.05 -18.56 13.60
CA ARG A 280 -4.55 -19.83 13.05
C ARG A 280 -6.08 -19.85 12.99
N MET A 281 -6.74 -19.53 14.09
CA MET A 281 -8.21 -19.45 14.15
C MET A 281 -8.78 -18.44 13.14
N LYS A 282 -8.13 -17.29 12.97
CA LYS A 282 -8.56 -16.25 12.02
C LYS A 282 -8.42 -16.70 10.57
N LEU A 283 -7.36 -17.43 10.24
CA LEU A 283 -7.17 -17.99 8.90
C LEU A 283 -8.14 -19.13 8.60
N GLU A 284 -8.40 -20.01 9.57
CA GLU A 284 -9.40 -21.07 9.46
C GLU A 284 -10.81 -20.50 9.25
N ALA A 285 -11.22 -19.53 10.08
CA ALA A 285 -12.50 -18.84 9.92
C ALA A 285 -12.62 -18.11 8.56
N SER A 286 -11.52 -17.54 8.05
CA SER A 286 -11.51 -16.89 6.74
C SER A 286 -11.63 -17.89 5.59
N ARG A 287 -11.03 -19.08 5.72
CA ARG A 287 -11.17 -20.17 4.75
C ARG A 287 -12.57 -20.76 4.75
N GLU A 288 -13.17 -20.97 5.92
CA GLU A 288 -14.55 -21.44 6.05
C GLU A 288 -15.54 -20.42 5.48
N ALA A 289 -15.35 -19.12 5.76
CA ALA A 289 -16.17 -18.06 5.18
C ALA A 289 -16.04 -17.97 3.64
N GLY A 290 -14.88 -18.32 3.08
CA GLY A 290 -14.68 -18.43 1.63
C GLY A 290 -15.22 -19.75 1.03
N ALA A 291 -15.23 -20.84 1.79
CA ALA A 291 -15.72 -22.15 1.35
C ALA A 291 -17.25 -22.26 1.34
N VAL A 292 -17.95 -21.49 2.18
CA VAL A 292 -19.43 -21.46 2.25
C VAL A 292 -20.06 -20.75 1.01
N GLN A 293 -19.25 -20.18 0.12
CA GLN A 293 -19.72 -19.45 -1.09
C GLN A 293 -19.74 -20.24 -2.40
N LEU A 294 -19.62 -21.57 -2.37
CA LEU A 294 -20.00 -22.41 -3.53
C LEU A 294 -21.25 -23.25 -3.23
N PRO A 295 -22.46 -22.74 -3.45
CA PRO A 295 -23.46 -23.55 -4.11
C PRO A 295 -23.18 -23.52 -5.61
N MET A 296 -22.90 -24.69 -6.18
CA MET A 296 -23.20 -24.95 -7.58
C MET A 296 -24.66 -24.55 -7.83
N LEU A 297 -24.88 -23.58 -8.72
CA LEU A 297 -25.73 -23.65 -9.92
C LEU A 297 -25.85 -22.26 -10.57
#